data_AF-A0A8J3PUM5-F1
#
_entry.id   AF-A0A8J3PUM5-F1
#
_cell.length_a   1.000
_cell.length_b   1.000
_cell.length_c   1.000
_cell.angle_alpha   90.00
_cell.angle_beta   90.00
_cell.angle_gamma   90.00
#
_symmetry.space_group_name_H-M   'P 1'
#
loop_
_entity.id
_entity.type
_entity.pdbx_description
1 polymer ?
#
loop_
_entity_poly.entity_id
_entity_poly.type
_entity_poly.pdbx_seq_one_letter_code
_entity_poly.pdbx_strand_id
1 'polypeptide(L)'
;MSELWPHLPAVVSAAVFAEFASGRPPVPQENHPDQTWAPVGGRVSEKRVREMIDTISTLAKKYGFPEPAGPEARIAFDRDAASAIRLHMDLSWAEAGNRNLWSFLSLVALPHVTKWRFGLDNRERWIATDLTRHTWARLWWQAVVFAGHEHVLAALSESDLNQLLERRSIGGDPRLVREIARAVTEVPAQVPRRAVIRDVTFRLRRYLAFLDARALSDQQVRELCSALTNETVMRLRTGVPGSLEGAPT
;
A
#
# COMPACT_ATOMS: atom_id res chain seq x y z
N MET A 1 -13.64 -3.24 -20.51
CA MET A 1 -13.69 -4.59 -19.91
C MET A 1 -12.40 -4.71 -19.11
N SER A 2 -12.46 -5.05 -17.83
CA SER A 2 -11.25 -5.10 -16.99
C SER A 2 -10.22 -6.06 -17.57
N GLU A 3 -8.95 -5.67 -17.51
CA GLU A 3 -7.83 -6.47 -17.98
C GLU A 3 -7.56 -7.64 -17.05
N LEU A 4 -7.32 -8.83 -17.61
CA LEU A 4 -6.77 -9.97 -16.89
C LEU A 4 -5.27 -9.98 -17.03
N TRP A 5 -4.59 -10.05 -15.89
CA TRP A 5 -3.13 -10.15 -15.86
C TRP A 5 -2.70 -11.59 -15.60
N PRO A 6 -1.48 -11.99 -16.00
CA PRO A 6 -0.99 -13.33 -15.72
C PRO A 6 -0.93 -13.62 -14.22
N HIS A 7 -1.29 -14.85 -13.83
CA HIS A 7 -1.24 -15.33 -12.46
C HIS A 7 -0.12 -16.36 -12.34
N LEU A 8 0.80 -16.17 -11.40
CA LEU A 8 1.80 -17.17 -11.08
C LEU A 8 1.31 -18.03 -9.91
N PRO A 9 1.03 -19.34 -10.09
CA PRO A 9 0.55 -20.19 -9.01
C PRO A 9 1.50 -20.21 -7.81
N ALA A 10 0.98 -20.41 -6.60
CA ALA A 10 1.77 -20.32 -5.37
C ALA A 10 2.98 -21.28 -5.32
N VAL A 11 2.82 -22.50 -5.84
CA VAL A 11 3.89 -23.51 -5.91
C VAL A 11 5.01 -23.04 -6.85
N VAL A 12 4.66 -22.53 -8.02
CA VAL A 12 5.60 -21.97 -9.00
C VAL A 12 6.29 -20.73 -8.42
N SER A 13 5.52 -19.85 -7.78
CA SER A 13 6.04 -18.65 -7.12
C SER A 13 7.10 -18.98 -6.07
N ALA A 14 6.86 -20.04 -5.27
CA ALA A 14 7.80 -20.51 -4.27
C ALA A 14 9.09 -21.06 -4.91
N ALA A 15 8.98 -21.82 -6.00
CA ALA A 15 10.12 -22.35 -6.74
C ALA A 15 10.99 -21.22 -7.34
N VAL A 16 10.37 -20.28 -8.07
CA VAL A 16 11.08 -19.14 -8.68
C VAL A 16 11.80 -18.29 -7.62
N PHE A 17 11.15 -18.03 -6.48
CA PHE A 17 11.79 -17.30 -5.40
C PHE A 17 12.99 -18.06 -4.80
N ALA A 18 12.88 -19.38 -4.65
CA ALA A 18 13.99 -20.21 -4.17
C ALA A 18 15.19 -20.18 -5.13
N GLU A 19 14.95 -20.16 -6.44
CA GLU A 19 16.01 -20.00 -7.44
C GLU A 19 16.74 -18.64 -7.31
N PHE A 20 15.99 -17.56 -7.08
CA PHE A 20 16.60 -16.25 -6.83
C PHE A 20 17.44 -16.26 -5.55
N ALA A 21 16.92 -16.87 -4.49
CA ALA A 21 17.65 -17.03 -3.22
C ALA A 21 18.91 -17.90 -3.38
N SER A 22 18.90 -18.87 -4.30
CA SER A 22 20.08 -19.70 -4.62
C SER A 22 21.05 -19.05 -5.61
N GLY A 23 20.84 -17.77 -5.97
CA GLY A 23 21.78 -16.99 -6.78
C GLY A 23 21.39 -16.81 -8.25
N ARG A 24 20.26 -17.36 -8.72
CA ARG A 24 19.76 -17.05 -10.08
C ARG A 24 19.44 -15.54 -10.16
N PRO A 25 19.95 -14.82 -11.17
CA PRO A 25 19.65 -13.40 -11.29
C PRO A 25 18.15 -13.18 -11.62
N PRO A 26 17.45 -12.26 -10.93
CA PRO A 26 16.07 -11.92 -11.24
C PRO A 26 15.99 -11.04 -12.49
N VAL A 27 15.83 -11.67 -13.65
CA VAL A 27 15.72 -11.00 -14.94
C VAL A 27 14.24 -10.82 -15.31
N PRO A 28 13.81 -9.61 -15.72
CA PRO A 28 12.42 -9.35 -16.10
C PRO A 28 12.00 -10.07 -17.38
N GLN A 29 10.80 -10.65 -17.36
CA GLN A 29 10.18 -11.41 -18.44
C GLN A 29 8.69 -11.04 -18.56
N GLU A 30 8.13 -11.14 -19.77
CA GLU A 30 6.72 -10.83 -20.04
C GLU A 30 5.76 -11.97 -19.70
N ASN A 31 6.28 -13.19 -19.61
CA ASN A 31 5.50 -14.39 -19.37
C ASN A 31 6.28 -15.41 -18.52
N HIS A 32 5.57 -16.42 -18.06
CA HIS A 32 6.11 -17.63 -17.45
C HIS A 32 5.36 -18.85 -18.03
N PRO A 33 6.04 -19.96 -18.34
CA PRO A 33 5.39 -21.13 -18.95
C PRO A 33 4.21 -21.67 -18.12
N ASP A 34 4.35 -21.68 -16.79
CA ASP A 34 3.31 -22.14 -15.87
C ASP A 34 2.35 -21.03 -15.39
N GLN A 35 2.30 -19.88 -16.08
CA GLN A 35 1.33 -18.85 -15.73
C GLN A 35 -0.10 -19.30 -16.05
N THR A 36 -1.03 -18.84 -15.23
CA THR A 36 -2.46 -19.10 -15.37
C THR A 36 -3.21 -17.79 -15.56
N TRP A 37 -4.51 -17.86 -15.82
CA TRP A 37 -5.37 -16.71 -16.06
C TRP A 37 -6.72 -16.92 -15.36
N ALA A 38 -7.39 -15.84 -15.02
CA ALA A 38 -8.81 -15.92 -14.68
C ALA A 38 -9.62 -16.49 -15.86
N PRO A 39 -10.74 -17.19 -15.59
CA PRO A 39 -11.51 -17.87 -16.64
C PRO A 39 -12.28 -16.93 -17.58
N VAL A 40 -12.54 -15.67 -17.18
CA VAL A 40 -13.37 -14.71 -17.92
C VAL A 40 -12.75 -13.33 -17.91
N GLY A 41 -12.57 -12.72 -19.08
CA GLY A 41 -12.03 -11.37 -19.28
C GLY A 41 -11.03 -11.28 -20.44
N GLY A 42 -10.58 -10.06 -20.76
CA GLY A 42 -9.59 -9.83 -21.80
C GLY A 42 -8.18 -9.99 -21.26
N ARG A 43 -7.41 -10.96 -21.78
CA ARG A 43 -6.01 -11.18 -21.39
C ARG A 43 -5.14 -10.04 -21.91
N VAL A 44 -4.29 -9.48 -21.04
CA VAL A 44 -3.26 -8.54 -21.50
C VAL A 44 -2.26 -9.25 -22.41
N SER A 45 -1.76 -8.54 -23.42
CA SER A 45 -0.70 -9.04 -24.28
C SER A 45 0.66 -8.99 -23.58
N GLU A 46 1.63 -9.79 -24.04
CA GLU A 46 3.02 -9.69 -23.58
C GLU A 46 3.60 -8.29 -23.81
N LYS A 47 3.23 -7.64 -24.92
CA LYS A 47 3.58 -6.24 -25.18
C LYS A 47 3.14 -5.32 -24.05
N ARG A 48 1.91 -5.52 -23.52
CA ARG A 48 1.39 -4.73 -22.40
C ARG A 48 2.17 -4.97 -21.11
N VAL A 49 2.59 -6.21 -20.87
CA VAL A 49 3.48 -6.54 -19.75
C VAL A 49 4.85 -5.87 -19.94
N ARG A 50 5.45 -5.94 -21.14
CA ARG A 50 6.70 -5.26 -21.46
C ARG A 50 6.63 -3.76 -21.26
N GLU A 51 5.55 -3.10 -21.67
CA GLU A 51 5.32 -1.67 -21.41
C GLU A 51 5.37 -1.34 -19.91
N MET A 52 4.75 -2.16 -19.05
CA MET A 52 4.85 -2.01 -17.60
C MET A 52 6.30 -2.18 -17.10
N ILE A 53 7.00 -3.20 -17.60
CA ILE A 53 8.41 -3.46 -17.25
C ILE A 53 9.25 -2.24 -17.56
N ASP A 54 9.11 -1.69 -18.77
CA ASP A 54 9.92 -0.57 -19.24
C ASP A 54 9.59 0.72 -18.46
N THR A 55 8.31 1.00 -18.21
CA THR A 55 7.88 2.15 -17.41
C THR A 55 8.48 2.10 -16.01
N ILE A 56 8.31 0.98 -15.29
CA ILE A 56 8.78 0.88 -13.89
C ILE A 56 10.31 0.80 -13.83
N SER A 57 10.96 0.16 -14.79
CA SER A 57 12.42 0.11 -14.86
C SER A 57 13.04 1.49 -15.11
N THR A 58 12.45 2.27 -16.01
CA THR A 58 12.86 3.65 -16.28
C THR A 58 12.67 4.52 -15.06
N LEU A 59 11.54 4.36 -14.38
CA LEU A 59 11.27 5.06 -13.14
C LEU A 59 12.26 4.69 -12.03
N ALA A 60 12.57 3.40 -11.87
CA ALA A 60 13.56 2.95 -10.89
C ALA A 60 14.94 3.59 -11.15
N LYS A 61 15.38 3.65 -12.41
CA LYS A 61 16.64 4.31 -12.79
C LYS A 61 16.64 5.81 -12.47
N LYS A 62 15.55 6.53 -12.70
CA LYS A 62 15.38 7.95 -12.32
C LYS A 62 15.63 8.17 -10.81
N TYR A 63 15.31 7.19 -9.97
CA TYR A 63 15.51 7.25 -8.52
C TYR A 63 16.80 6.59 -8.03
N GLY A 64 17.72 6.25 -8.93
CA GLY A 64 19.07 5.79 -8.60
C GLY A 64 19.26 4.27 -8.54
N PHE A 65 18.25 3.46 -8.84
CA PHE A 65 18.45 2.01 -8.95
C PHE A 65 19.24 1.65 -10.23
N PRO A 66 20.10 0.61 -10.22
CA PRO A 66 20.26 -0.43 -9.19
C PRO A 66 21.11 -0.05 -7.97
N GLU A 67 21.76 1.12 -7.98
CA GLU A 67 22.62 1.53 -6.87
C GLU A 67 21.82 1.75 -5.57
N PRO A 68 22.46 1.70 -4.40
CA PRO A 68 21.80 1.95 -3.12
C PRO A 68 21.16 3.34 -3.05
N ALA A 69 19.84 3.41 -3.30
CA ALA A 69 19.07 4.64 -3.16
C ALA A 69 18.83 5.00 -1.68
N GLY A 70 18.93 6.28 -1.35
CA GLY A 70 18.61 6.79 -0.01
C GLY A 70 17.10 6.69 0.34
N PRO A 71 16.73 6.86 1.63
CA PRO A 71 15.33 6.73 2.08
C PRO A 71 14.34 7.63 1.33
N GLU A 72 14.71 8.89 1.06
CA GLU A 72 13.85 9.85 0.36
C GLU A 72 13.58 9.44 -1.09
N ALA A 73 14.62 9.01 -1.82
CA ALA A 73 14.49 8.52 -3.19
C ALA A 73 13.62 7.26 -3.28
N ARG A 74 13.71 6.35 -2.29
CA ARG A 74 12.85 5.17 -2.18
C ARG A 74 11.37 5.53 -1.98
N ILE A 75 11.09 6.51 -1.11
CA ILE A 75 9.73 7.01 -0.87
C ILE A 75 9.19 7.68 -2.13
N ALA A 76 9.99 8.51 -2.79
CA ALA A 76 9.59 9.19 -4.03
C ALA A 76 9.34 8.18 -5.17
N PHE A 77 10.19 7.16 -5.30
CA PHE A 77 9.98 6.05 -6.24
C PHE A 77 8.64 5.35 -5.98
N ASP A 78 8.33 4.99 -4.73
CA ASP A 78 7.08 4.29 -4.41
C ASP A 78 5.84 5.12 -4.80
N ARG A 79 5.89 6.44 -4.64
CA ARG A 79 4.79 7.35 -5.00
C ARG A 79 4.56 7.38 -6.51
N ASP A 80 5.62 7.60 -7.29
CA ASP A 80 5.52 7.59 -8.75
C ASP A 80 5.14 6.20 -9.26
N ALA A 81 5.66 5.13 -8.65
CA ALA A 81 5.37 3.75 -9.03
C ALA A 81 3.92 3.36 -8.71
N ALA A 82 3.36 3.83 -7.59
CA ALA A 82 1.95 3.61 -7.25
C ALA A 82 1.02 4.22 -8.31
N SER A 83 1.31 5.45 -8.75
CA SER A 83 0.58 6.11 -9.83
C SER A 83 0.72 5.34 -11.15
N ALA A 84 1.95 5.01 -11.56
CA ALA A 84 2.22 4.30 -12.80
C ALA A 84 1.53 2.92 -12.83
N ILE A 85 1.61 2.14 -11.75
CA ILE A 85 0.98 0.83 -11.65
C ILE A 85 -0.53 0.92 -11.77
N ARG A 86 -1.18 1.88 -11.07
CA ARG A 86 -2.63 2.08 -11.19
C ARG A 86 -3.05 2.47 -12.61
N LEU A 87 -2.29 3.33 -13.28
CA LEU A 87 -2.60 3.78 -14.64
C LEU A 87 -2.38 2.67 -15.68
N HIS A 88 -1.40 1.81 -15.48
CA HIS A 88 -1.11 0.72 -16.40
C HIS A 88 -2.04 -0.49 -16.23
N MET A 89 -2.62 -0.71 -15.04
CA MET A 89 -3.45 -1.88 -14.74
C MET A 89 -4.92 -1.51 -14.48
N ASP A 90 -5.79 -1.75 -15.46
CA ASP A 90 -7.25 -1.63 -15.29
C ASP A 90 -7.84 -2.90 -14.66
N LEU A 91 -7.58 -3.07 -13.36
CA LEU A 91 -8.01 -4.26 -12.62
C LEU A 91 -9.42 -4.12 -12.06
N SER A 92 -10.19 -5.20 -12.16
CA SER A 92 -11.37 -5.36 -11.30
C SER A 92 -10.95 -5.63 -9.86
N TRP A 93 -11.86 -5.42 -8.91
CA TRP A 93 -11.61 -5.75 -7.50
C TRP A 93 -11.28 -7.24 -7.26
N ALA A 94 -11.89 -8.13 -8.06
CA ALA A 94 -11.62 -9.56 -7.98
C ALA A 94 -10.19 -9.87 -8.42
N GLU A 95 -9.74 -9.25 -9.51
CA GLU A 95 -8.40 -9.44 -10.06
C GLU A 95 -7.33 -8.82 -9.15
N ALA A 96 -7.57 -7.61 -8.63
CA ALA A 96 -6.70 -6.96 -7.66
C ALA A 96 -6.60 -7.70 -6.31
N GLY A 97 -7.62 -8.50 -5.97
CA GLY A 97 -7.59 -9.38 -4.80
C GLY A 97 -6.79 -10.67 -5.02
N ASN A 98 -6.41 -10.99 -6.26
CA ASN A 98 -5.73 -12.23 -6.59
C ASN A 98 -4.22 -12.14 -6.30
N ARG A 99 -3.76 -12.92 -5.32
CA ARG A 99 -2.36 -12.97 -4.88
C ARG A 99 -1.40 -13.43 -5.98
N ASN A 100 -1.85 -14.33 -6.87
CA ASN A 100 -1.00 -14.91 -7.90
C ASN A 100 -0.62 -13.89 -8.98
N LEU A 101 -1.48 -12.90 -9.25
CA LEU A 101 -1.18 -11.76 -10.11
C LEU A 101 -0.02 -10.94 -9.55
N TRP A 102 -0.07 -10.65 -8.25
CA TRP A 102 0.94 -9.85 -7.60
C TRP A 102 2.29 -10.57 -7.53
N SER A 103 2.26 -11.88 -7.25
CA SER A 103 3.46 -12.73 -7.32
C SER A 103 4.03 -12.80 -8.74
N PHE A 104 3.20 -12.81 -9.78
CA PHE A 104 3.68 -12.69 -11.16
C PHE A 104 4.43 -11.37 -11.38
N LEU A 105 3.89 -10.24 -10.91
CA LEU A 105 4.56 -8.94 -11.06
C LEU A 105 5.93 -8.91 -10.39
N SER A 106 6.08 -9.43 -9.18
CA SER A 106 7.34 -9.39 -8.43
C SER A 106 8.34 -10.47 -8.82
N LEU A 107 7.91 -11.62 -9.35
CA LEU A 107 8.81 -12.73 -9.68
C LEU A 107 9.13 -12.85 -11.17
N VAL A 108 8.27 -12.31 -12.04
CA VAL A 108 8.39 -12.45 -13.50
C VAL A 108 8.58 -11.10 -14.17
N ALA A 109 7.64 -10.17 -14.00
CA ALA A 109 7.68 -8.89 -14.72
C ALA A 109 8.74 -7.92 -14.16
N LEU A 110 8.76 -7.71 -12.84
CA LEU A 110 9.59 -6.70 -12.17
C LEU A 110 10.56 -7.26 -11.11
N PRO A 111 11.16 -8.46 -11.29
CA PRO A 111 11.92 -9.10 -10.23
C PRO A 111 13.24 -8.37 -9.94
N HIS A 112 13.83 -7.71 -10.93
CA HIS A 112 15.00 -6.84 -10.76
C HIS A 112 14.68 -5.65 -9.85
N VAL A 113 13.57 -4.95 -10.08
CA VAL A 113 13.19 -3.78 -9.27
C VAL A 113 12.78 -4.20 -7.86
N THR A 114 12.09 -5.35 -7.71
CA THR A 114 11.79 -5.90 -6.39
C THR A 114 13.07 -6.21 -5.61
N LYS A 115 14.08 -6.83 -6.24
CA LYS A 115 15.39 -7.06 -5.62
C LYS A 115 16.09 -5.76 -5.23
N TRP A 116 16.12 -4.76 -6.11
CA TRP A 116 16.76 -3.48 -5.80
C TRP A 116 16.10 -2.77 -4.61
N ARG A 117 14.77 -2.89 -4.47
CA ARG A 117 14.02 -2.24 -3.40
C ARG A 117 14.11 -2.93 -2.04
N PHE A 118 14.09 -4.27 -2.02
CA PHE A 118 13.88 -5.04 -0.79
C PHE A 118 14.87 -6.19 -0.57
N GLY A 119 15.81 -6.42 -1.49
CA GLY A 119 16.69 -7.59 -1.44
C GLY A 119 15.91 -8.91 -1.56
N LEU A 120 16.50 -10.00 -1.05
CA LEU A 120 15.91 -11.35 -1.08
C LEU A 120 15.57 -11.88 0.32
N ASP A 121 15.83 -11.11 1.38
CA ASP A 121 15.67 -11.58 2.76
C ASP A 121 14.21 -11.63 3.22
N ASN A 122 13.34 -10.83 2.59
CA ASN A 122 11.94 -10.73 2.96
C ASN A 122 11.03 -11.32 1.87
N ARG A 123 10.66 -12.59 2.03
CA ARG A 123 9.77 -13.32 1.13
C ARG A 123 8.41 -12.66 0.90
N GLU A 124 7.84 -11.95 1.88
CA GLU A 124 6.53 -11.31 1.76
C GLU A 124 6.54 -10.14 0.76
N ARG A 125 7.71 -9.55 0.49
CA ARG A 125 7.88 -8.51 -0.53
C ARG A 125 7.81 -9.08 -1.95
N TRP A 126 7.97 -10.40 -2.10
CA TRP A 126 7.99 -11.11 -3.38
C TRP A 126 6.76 -11.98 -3.59
N ILE A 127 6.33 -12.75 -2.60
CA ILE A 127 5.16 -13.61 -2.73
C ILE A 127 4.03 -12.97 -1.96
N ALA A 128 2.89 -12.76 -2.62
CA ALA A 128 1.78 -12.00 -2.08
C ALA A 128 0.94 -12.80 -1.06
N THR A 129 1.56 -13.34 -0.01
CA THR A 129 0.86 -13.95 1.14
C THR A 129 0.00 -12.93 1.88
N ASP A 130 0.43 -11.67 1.88
CA ASP A 130 -0.29 -10.50 2.39
C ASP A 130 -0.19 -9.34 1.39
N LEU A 131 -1.33 -8.93 0.82
CA LEU A 131 -1.40 -7.85 -0.18
C LEU A 131 -0.99 -6.49 0.39
N THR A 132 -1.08 -6.31 1.71
CA THR A 132 -0.72 -5.04 2.36
C THR A 132 0.79 -4.88 2.52
N ARG A 133 1.52 -6.00 2.53
CA ARG A 133 2.99 -6.04 2.66
C ARG A 133 3.69 -6.25 1.32
N HIS A 134 3.03 -6.90 0.37
CA HIS A 134 3.61 -7.18 -0.94
C HIS A 134 4.01 -5.91 -1.71
N THR A 135 5.18 -5.94 -2.36
CA THR A 135 5.84 -4.76 -2.94
C THR A 135 4.94 -3.96 -3.86
N TRP A 136 4.28 -4.62 -4.81
CA TRP A 136 3.50 -3.96 -5.86
C TRP A 136 2.02 -3.84 -5.51
N ALA A 137 1.49 -4.81 -4.76
CA ALA A 137 0.07 -4.84 -4.40
C ALA A 137 -0.27 -3.65 -3.50
N ARG A 138 0.57 -3.37 -2.48
CA ARG A 138 0.36 -2.24 -1.58
C ARG A 138 0.32 -0.91 -2.35
N LEU A 139 1.15 -0.74 -3.38
CA LEU A 139 1.23 0.49 -4.15
C LEU A 139 -0.02 0.69 -5.00
N TRP A 140 -0.50 -0.36 -5.66
CA TRP A 140 -1.76 -0.31 -6.40
C TRP A 140 -2.94 0.02 -5.47
N TRP A 141 -3.06 -0.68 -4.33
CA TRP A 141 -4.12 -0.43 -3.35
C TRP A 141 -4.07 0.99 -2.78
N GLN A 142 -2.87 1.51 -2.46
CA GLN A 142 -2.70 2.90 -2.03
C GLN A 142 -3.18 3.88 -3.10
N ALA A 143 -2.73 3.72 -4.36
CA ALA A 143 -3.14 4.59 -5.45
C ALA A 143 -4.65 4.53 -5.71
N VAL A 144 -5.27 3.35 -5.57
CA VAL A 144 -6.72 3.19 -5.79
C VAL A 144 -7.53 3.78 -4.65
N VAL A 145 -7.13 3.50 -3.41
CA VAL A 145 -7.79 4.07 -2.23
C VAL A 145 -7.68 5.58 -2.23
N PHE A 146 -6.58 6.17 -2.69
CA PHE A 146 -6.38 7.63 -2.70
C PHE A 146 -6.60 8.31 -4.06
N ALA A 147 -7.25 7.64 -5.02
CA ALA A 147 -7.53 8.24 -6.32
C ALA A 147 -8.36 9.53 -6.18
N GLY A 148 -7.88 10.62 -6.78
CA GLY A 148 -8.44 11.97 -6.63
C GLY A 148 -8.07 12.69 -5.32
N HIS A 149 -7.18 12.08 -4.53
CA HIS A 149 -6.70 12.55 -3.23
C HIS A 149 -5.19 12.32 -3.08
N GLU A 150 -4.44 12.43 -4.16
CA GLU A 150 -3.02 12.12 -4.25
C GLU A 150 -2.18 12.98 -3.28
N HIS A 151 -2.60 14.22 -3.03
CA HIS A 151 -1.97 15.10 -2.04
C HIS A 151 -2.09 14.58 -0.60
N VAL A 152 -3.18 13.88 -0.28
CA VAL A 152 -3.36 13.24 1.04
C VAL A 152 -2.41 12.05 1.17
N LEU A 153 -2.32 11.21 0.13
CA LEU A 153 -1.36 10.11 0.11
C LEU A 153 0.09 10.61 0.26
N ALA A 154 0.44 11.72 -0.39
CA ALA A 154 1.76 12.33 -0.31
C ALA A 154 2.12 12.86 1.09
N ALA A 155 1.13 13.15 1.95
CA ALA A 155 1.35 13.63 3.31
C ALA A 155 1.53 12.50 4.35
N LEU A 156 1.26 11.25 3.97
CA LEU A 156 1.34 10.08 4.84
C LEU A 156 2.73 9.42 4.78
N SER A 157 3.17 8.91 5.93
CA SER A 157 4.32 7.99 6.00
C SER A 157 3.89 6.54 5.74
N GLU A 158 4.85 5.64 5.46
CA GLU A 158 4.56 4.20 5.34
C GLU A 158 3.93 3.64 6.63
N SER A 159 4.39 4.11 7.79
CA SER A 159 3.81 3.74 9.08
C SER A 159 2.35 4.16 9.21
N ASP A 160 1.98 5.35 8.72
CA ASP A 160 0.59 5.83 8.73
C ASP A 160 -0.27 4.95 7.82
N LEU A 161 0.20 4.67 6.61
CA LEU A 161 -0.49 3.84 5.62
C LEU A 161 -0.73 2.42 6.14
N ASN A 162 0.26 1.79 6.77
CA ASN A 162 0.11 0.46 7.35
C ASN A 162 -0.99 0.45 8.42
N GLN A 163 -1.04 1.46 9.29
CA GLN A 163 -2.11 1.57 10.29
C GLN A 163 -3.50 1.73 9.65
N LEU A 164 -3.63 2.51 8.59
CA LEU A 164 -4.94 2.78 7.97
C LEU A 164 -5.43 1.60 7.10
N LEU A 165 -4.54 0.97 6.32
CA LEU A 165 -4.91 0.01 5.28
C LEU A 165 -4.91 -1.44 5.75
N GLU A 166 -4.08 -1.84 6.73
CA GLU A 166 -4.05 -3.24 7.22
C GLU A 166 -5.35 -3.63 7.95
N ARG A 167 -6.13 -2.66 8.42
CA ARG A 167 -7.36 -2.89 9.17
C ARG A 167 -8.55 -3.03 8.23
N ARG A 168 -8.95 -4.26 7.88
CA ARG A 168 -10.03 -4.52 6.91
C ARG A 168 -11.34 -3.74 7.13
N SER A 169 -11.75 -3.52 8.37
CA SER A 169 -12.97 -2.75 8.68
C SER A 169 -12.87 -1.26 8.34
N ILE A 170 -11.65 -0.73 8.20
CA ILE A 170 -11.36 0.66 7.81
C ILE A 170 -10.86 0.68 6.37
N GLY A 171 -9.80 -0.07 6.06
CA GLY A 171 -9.19 -0.18 4.73
C GLY A 171 -10.14 -0.68 3.64
N GLY A 172 -11.25 -1.33 4.02
CA GLY A 172 -12.30 -1.77 3.09
C GLY A 172 -13.27 -0.67 2.63
N ASP A 173 -13.25 0.53 3.23
CA ASP A 173 -14.01 1.70 2.77
C ASP A 173 -13.05 2.88 2.51
N PRO A 174 -12.79 3.23 1.23
CA PRO A 174 -11.91 4.35 0.89
C PRO A 174 -12.32 5.67 1.53
N ARG A 175 -13.61 5.91 1.79
CA ARG A 175 -14.08 7.15 2.42
C ARG A 175 -13.55 7.27 3.84
N LEU A 176 -13.62 6.19 4.62
CA LEU A 176 -13.06 6.16 5.98
C LEU A 176 -11.54 6.39 5.95
N VAL A 177 -10.83 5.70 5.06
CA VAL A 177 -9.36 5.86 4.96
C VAL A 177 -8.98 7.30 4.62
N ARG A 178 -9.63 7.90 3.62
CA ARG A 178 -9.36 9.27 3.17
C ARG A 178 -9.67 10.29 4.25
N GLU A 179 -10.82 10.19 4.90
CA GLU A 179 -11.23 11.18 5.89
C GLU A 179 -10.41 11.09 7.19
N ILE A 180 -10.03 9.88 7.64
CA ILE A 180 -9.06 9.74 8.73
C ILE A 180 -7.71 10.32 8.30
N ALA A 181 -7.22 9.96 7.11
CA ALA A 181 -5.94 10.44 6.60
C ALA A 181 -5.87 11.97 6.56
N ARG A 182 -6.90 12.63 6.02
CA ARG A 182 -7.03 14.10 6.02
C ARG A 182 -6.96 14.65 7.43
N ALA A 183 -7.83 14.16 8.31
CA ALA A 183 -7.90 14.66 9.69
C ALA A 183 -6.57 14.52 10.44
N VAL A 184 -5.85 13.39 10.28
CA VAL A 184 -4.57 13.18 10.98
C VAL A 184 -3.39 13.92 10.34
N THR A 185 -3.46 14.26 9.05
CA THR A 185 -2.44 15.10 8.40
C THR A 185 -2.53 16.57 8.81
N GLU A 186 -3.72 17.01 9.23
CA GLU A 186 -4.00 18.37 9.70
C GLU A 186 -3.73 18.55 11.21
N VAL A 187 -3.39 17.47 11.93
CA VAL A 187 -3.05 17.52 13.34
C VAL A 187 -1.79 18.37 13.57
N PRO A 188 -1.78 19.26 14.58
CA PRO A 188 -0.62 20.11 14.89
C PRO A 188 0.65 19.30 15.20
N ALA A 189 1.80 19.77 14.73
CA ALA A 189 3.08 19.04 14.75
C ALA A 189 3.53 18.59 16.15
N GLN A 190 3.13 19.30 17.20
CA GLN A 190 3.44 18.97 18.60
C GLN A 190 2.66 17.74 19.13
N VAL A 191 1.62 17.30 18.42
CA VAL A 191 0.84 16.13 18.80
C VAL A 191 1.37 14.91 18.06
N PRO A 192 1.69 13.80 18.75
CA PRO A 192 2.26 12.62 18.10
C PRO A 192 1.23 11.96 17.18
N ARG A 193 1.33 12.23 15.86
CA ARG A 193 0.42 11.70 14.81
C ARG A 193 0.18 10.20 14.92
N ARG A 194 1.23 9.43 15.19
CA ARG A 194 1.13 7.97 15.34
C ARG A 194 0.22 7.55 16.50
N ALA A 195 0.25 8.28 17.62
CA ALA A 195 -0.65 8.04 18.74
C ALA A 195 -2.10 8.39 18.38
N VAL A 196 -2.29 9.48 17.63
CA VAL A 196 -3.61 9.88 17.14
C VAL A 196 -4.21 8.82 16.21
N ILE A 197 -3.48 8.39 15.17
CA ILE A 197 -3.94 7.35 14.24
C ILE A 197 -4.28 6.07 15.01
N ARG A 198 -3.44 5.67 15.95
CA ARG A 198 -3.68 4.47 16.77
C ARG A 198 -4.99 4.58 17.55
N ASP A 199 -5.18 5.66 18.33
CA ASP A 199 -6.39 5.83 19.15
C ASP A 199 -7.66 5.98 18.29
N VAL A 200 -7.62 6.81 17.24
CA VAL A 200 -8.74 7.03 16.31
C VAL A 200 -9.15 5.72 15.65
N THR A 201 -8.20 4.92 15.13
CA THR A 201 -8.51 3.65 14.49
C THR A 201 -9.09 2.62 15.48
N PHE A 202 -8.64 2.60 16.75
CA PHE A 202 -9.26 1.74 17.78
C PHE A 202 -10.71 2.14 18.06
N ARG A 203 -10.95 3.44 18.24
CA ARG A 203 -12.28 3.96 18.57
C ARG A 203 -13.24 3.78 17.40
N LEU A 204 -12.80 4.09 16.18
CA LEU A 204 -13.61 3.89 14.99
C LEU A 204 -14.02 2.42 14.83
N ARG A 205 -13.11 1.46 15.05
CA ARG A 205 -13.47 0.03 15.02
C ARG A 205 -14.55 -0.34 16.03
N ARG A 206 -14.57 0.29 17.20
CA ARG A 206 -15.64 0.10 18.19
C ARG A 206 -16.98 0.64 17.69
N TYR A 207 -16.98 1.80 17.02
CA TYR A 207 -18.20 2.33 16.37
C TYR A 207 -18.70 1.40 15.26
N LEU A 208 -17.80 0.95 14.38
CA LEU A 208 -18.11 0.07 13.25
C LEU A 208 -18.62 -1.31 13.66
N ALA A 209 -18.53 -1.69 14.93
CA ALA A 209 -19.18 -2.89 15.45
C ALA A 209 -20.72 -2.76 15.53
N PHE A 210 -21.23 -1.53 15.59
CA PHE A 210 -22.66 -1.23 15.72
C PHE A 210 -23.20 -0.36 14.58
N LEU A 211 -22.31 0.13 13.71
CA LEU A 211 -22.63 1.06 12.64
C LEU A 211 -22.09 0.54 11.30
N ASP A 212 -22.97 0.41 10.31
CA ASP A 212 -22.55 0.19 8.93
C ASP A 212 -22.12 1.52 8.30
N ALA A 213 -20.82 1.66 8.03
CA ALA A 213 -20.27 2.84 7.37
C ALA A 213 -20.88 3.09 5.98
N ARG A 214 -21.43 2.05 5.32
CA ARG A 214 -22.07 2.18 4.01
C ARG A 214 -23.42 2.89 4.09
N ALA A 215 -24.06 2.89 5.26
CA ALA A 215 -25.29 3.64 5.50
C ALA A 215 -25.03 5.13 5.77
N LEU A 216 -23.77 5.53 6.01
CA LEU A 216 -23.40 6.91 6.20
C LEU A 216 -23.17 7.63 4.86
N SER A 217 -23.64 8.86 4.80
CA SER A 217 -23.23 9.84 3.78
C SER A 217 -21.77 10.25 3.96
N ASP A 218 -21.16 10.78 2.90
CA ASP A 218 -19.77 11.25 2.93
C ASP A 218 -19.56 12.36 3.97
N GLN A 219 -20.58 13.21 4.18
CA GLN A 219 -20.55 14.24 5.22
C GLN A 219 -20.54 13.63 6.62
N GLN A 220 -21.37 12.62 6.88
CA GLN A 220 -21.38 11.93 8.18
C GLN A 220 -20.08 11.16 8.44
N VAL A 221 -19.48 10.57 7.40
CA VAL A 221 -18.16 9.93 7.49
C VAL A 221 -17.09 10.96 7.87
N ARG A 222 -17.08 12.12 7.20
CA ARG A 222 -16.17 13.23 7.51
C ARG A 222 -16.33 13.69 8.96
N GLU A 223 -17.55 13.98 9.38
CA GLU A 223 -17.88 14.43 10.75
C GLU A 223 -17.43 13.41 11.80
N LEU A 224 -17.72 12.13 11.60
CA LEU A 224 -17.29 11.06 12.50
C LEU A 224 -15.76 11.01 12.62
N CYS A 225 -15.04 11.04 11.49
CA CYS A 225 -13.58 10.98 11.48
C CYS A 225 -12.98 12.22 12.18
N SER A 226 -13.45 13.42 11.85
CA SER A 226 -12.99 14.67 12.47
C SER A 226 -13.29 14.72 13.96
N ALA A 227 -14.49 14.29 14.39
CA ALA A 227 -14.85 14.26 15.80
C ALA A 227 -13.93 13.33 16.61
N LEU A 228 -13.72 12.11 16.13
CA LEU A 228 -12.81 11.15 16.79
C LEU A 228 -11.39 11.69 16.88
N THR A 229 -10.87 12.28 15.81
CA THR A 229 -9.52 12.88 15.78
C THR A 229 -9.41 14.05 16.76
N ASN A 230 -10.35 14.98 16.77
CA ASN A 230 -10.34 16.13 17.67
C ASN A 230 -10.39 15.72 19.14
N GLU A 231 -11.26 14.78 19.49
CA GLU A 231 -11.33 14.26 20.86
C GLU A 231 -10.02 13.59 21.30
N THR A 232 -9.37 12.85 20.40
CA THR A 232 -8.07 12.24 20.68
C THR A 232 -6.98 13.29 20.86
N VAL A 233 -6.94 14.33 20.01
CA VAL A 233 -5.99 15.45 20.14
C VAL A 233 -6.18 16.18 21.47
N MET A 234 -7.43 16.47 21.86
CA MET A 234 -7.73 17.13 23.13
C MET A 234 -7.25 16.27 24.31
N ARG A 235 -7.55 14.96 24.30
CA ARG A 235 -7.10 14.03 25.36
C ARG A 235 -5.58 13.97 25.47
N LEU A 236 -4.87 13.91 24.34
CA LEU A 236 -3.40 13.87 24.33
C LEU A 236 -2.81 15.19 24.84
N ARG A 237 -3.43 16.33 24.56
CA ARG A 237 -2.98 17.64 25.07
C ARG A 237 -3.22 17.79 26.57
N THR A 238 -4.36 17.34 27.08
CA THR A 238 -4.67 17.38 28.52
C THR A 238 -3.90 16.32 29.32
N GLY A 239 -3.40 15.28 28.64
CA GLY A 239 -2.67 14.17 29.24
C GLY A 239 -1.15 14.28 29.19
N VAL A 240 -0.56 15.40 28.77
CA VAL A 240 0.87 15.69 28.96
C VAL A 240 1.04 16.24 30.39
N PRO A 241 1.65 15.50 31.33
CA PRO A 241 2.01 16.07 32.62
C PRO A 241 3.18 17.02 32.38
N GLY A 242 2.96 18.31 32.63
CA GLY A 242 4.07 19.21 32.93
C GLY A 242 4.77 18.72 34.20
N SER A 243 6.08 18.55 34.11
CA SER A 243 7.08 18.69 35.18
C SER A 243 6.68 18.22 36.58
N LEU A 244 7.20 17.04 36.97
CA LEU A 244 7.41 16.67 38.37
C LEU A 244 8.58 17.47 38.99
N GLU A 245 8.50 18.79 38.98
CA GLU A 245 9.41 19.65 39.77
C GLU A 245 8.58 20.68 40.53
N GLY A 246 8.47 20.47 41.84
CA GLY A 246 7.77 21.39 42.74
C GLY A 246 7.25 20.70 44.00
N ALA A 247 8.10 19.98 44.73
CA ALA A 247 7.83 19.71 46.14
C ALA A 247 8.33 20.91 46.96
N PRO A 248 7.50 21.58 47.78
CA PRO A 248 7.99 22.57 48.72
C PRO A 248 8.54 21.86 49.97
N THR A 249 9.78 22.25 50.31
CA THR A 249 10.47 22.24 51.62
C THR A 249 10.28 21.06 52.56
#